data_AF-A0A1E7YSW8-F1
#
_entry.id   AF-A0A1E7YSW8-F1
#
_cell.length_a   1.000
_cell.length_b   1.000
_cell.length_c   1.000
_cell.angle_alpha   90.00
_cell.angle_beta   90.00
_cell.angle_gamma   90.00
#
_symmetry.space_group_name_H-M   'P 1'
#
loop_
_entity.id
_entity.type
_entity.pdbx_description
1 polymer ?
#
loop_
_entity_poly.entity_id
_entity_poly.type
_entity_poly.pdbx_seq_one_letter_code
_entity_poly.pdbx_strand_id
1 'polypeptide(L)'
;MLLPMDAINGARVIDALSILPDQAAREIEAEWLAERGTVRVADEVIVDLMTVAANGETYDSLRPHILKQEKDGFAYYILDIDSLIKTK
;
A
#
# COMPACT_ATOMS: atom_id res chain seq x y z
N MET A 1 -0.06 3.74 0.64
CA MET A 1 -0.60 2.67 -0.22
C MET A 1 -1.36 1.69 0.67
N LEU A 2 -2.63 1.42 0.35
CA LEU A 2 -3.44 0.46 1.08
C LEU A 2 -3.27 -0.95 0.47
N LEU A 3 -3.05 -1.95 1.31
CA LEU A 3 -2.74 -3.33 0.92
C LEU A 3 -3.67 -4.32 1.64
N PRO A 4 -3.95 -5.49 1.03
CA PRO A 4 -4.46 -6.64 1.77
C PRO A 4 -3.55 -7.02 2.93
N MET A 5 -4.12 -7.47 4.05
CA MET A 5 -3.37 -8.07 5.17
C MET A 5 -2.90 -9.47 4.78
N ASP A 6 -1.78 -9.54 4.05
CA ASP A 6 -1.24 -10.79 3.52
C ASP A 6 0.27 -10.67 3.37
N ALA A 7 1.01 -11.52 4.08
CA ALA A 7 2.47 -11.57 4.04
C ALA A 7 3.00 -11.94 2.64
N ILE A 8 2.30 -12.78 1.88
CA ILE A 8 2.74 -13.17 0.53
C ILE A 8 2.67 -11.96 -0.41
N ASN A 9 1.56 -11.22 -0.35
CA ASN A 9 1.44 -9.96 -1.08
C ASN A 9 2.43 -8.91 -0.56
N GLY A 10 2.62 -8.83 0.75
CA GLY A 10 3.59 -7.94 1.39
C GLY A 10 5.02 -8.15 0.87
N ALA A 11 5.47 -9.41 0.78
CA ALA A 11 6.79 -9.75 0.24
C ALA A 11 6.98 -9.27 -1.21
N ARG A 12 5.94 -9.37 -2.05
CA ARG A 12 5.99 -8.86 -3.44
C ARG A 12 6.11 -7.34 -3.49
N VAL A 13 5.44 -6.63 -2.59
CA VAL A 13 5.54 -5.17 -2.49
C VAL A 13 6.94 -4.75 -2.03
N ILE A 14 7.49 -5.44 -1.02
CA ILE A 14 8.84 -5.19 -0.51
C ILE A 14 9.88 -5.40 -1.62
N ASP A 15 9.77 -6.48 -2.38
CA ASP A 15 10.64 -6.76 -3.53
C ASP A 15 10.53 -5.66 -4.60
N ALA A 16 9.31 -5.24 -4.95
CA ALA A 16 9.09 -4.16 -5.91
C ALA A 16 9.68 -2.81 -5.44
N LEU A 17 9.63 -2.51 -4.14
CA LEU A 17 10.21 -1.29 -3.56
C LEU A 17 11.73 -1.36 -3.37
N SER A 18 12.32 -2.55 -3.43
CA SER A 18 13.77 -2.75 -3.32
C SER A 18 14.56 -2.25 -4.54
N ILE A 19 13.87 -1.71 -5.56
CA ILE A 19 14.50 -0.98 -6.66
C ILE A 19 14.98 0.41 -6.25
N LEU A 20 14.48 0.95 -5.13
CA LEU A 20 14.89 2.26 -4.63
C LEU A 20 16.36 2.23 -4.14
N PRO A 21 17.10 3.35 -4.25
CA PRO A 21 18.55 3.35 -4.08
C PRO A 21 19.05 2.87 -2.72
N ASP A 22 18.43 3.30 -1.62
CA ASP A 22 18.87 2.94 -0.26
C ASP A 22 18.38 1.54 0.15
N GLN A 23 17.47 0.96 -0.62
CA GLN A 23 16.87 -0.36 -0.42
C GLN A 23 16.24 -0.50 0.98
N ALA A 24 15.72 0.60 1.53
CA ALA A 24 15.14 0.64 2.88
C ALA A 24 13.99 -0.38 3.06
N ALA A 25 13.32 -0.76 1.96
CA ALA A 25 12.29 -1.79 1.94
C ALA A 25 12.79 -3.16 2.45
N ARG A 26 14.08 -3.48 2.31
CA ARG A 26 14.66 -4.77 2.73
C ARG A 26 14.72 -4.97 4.23
N GLU A 27 14.57 -3.90 5.00
CA GLU A 27 14.51 -3.96 6.47
C GLU A 27 13.12 -4.36 6.98
N ILE A 28 12.13 -4.46 6.09
CA ILE A 28 10.75 -4.78 6.43
C ILE A 28 10.55 -6.29 6.37
N GLU A 29 10.01 -6.87 7.44
CA GLU A 29 9.55 -8.25 7.43
C GLU A 29 8.14 -8.33 6.83
N ALA A 30 7.92 -9.31 5.95
CA ALA A 30 6.65 -9.46 5.25
C ALA A 30 5.48 -9.75 6.21
N GLU A 31 5.77 -10.40 7.32
CA GLU A 31 4.85 -10.72 8.41
C GLU A 31 4.23 -9.46 9.03
N TRP A 32 4.94 -8.33 9.04
CA TRP A 32 4.39 -7.06 9.55
C TRP A 32 3.22 -6.55 8.70
N LEU A 33 3.15 -6.95 7.43
CA LEU A 33 2.05 -6.63 6.51
C LEU A 33 0.90 -7.64 6.55
N ALA A 34 0.97 -8.66 7.41
CA ALA A 34 -0.15 -9.52 7.75
C ALA A 34 -0.95 -9.02 8.97
N GLU A 35 -0.48 -7.95 9.63
CA GLU A 35 -1.11 -7.36 10.81
C GLU A 35 -1.76 -6.01 10.49
N ARG A 36 -2.66 -5.53 11.37
CA ARG A 36 -3.27 -4.21 11.24
C ARG A 36 -2.26 -3.13 11.60
N GLY A 37 -1.97 -2.24 10.66
CA GLY A 37 -1.17 -1.06 10.94
C GLY A 37 -0.62 -0.40 9.69
N THR A 38 0.43 0.39 9.92
CA THR A 38 1.17 1.09 8.87
C THR A 38 2.66 0.84 9.07
N VAL A 39 3.32 0.35 8.05
CA VAL A 39 4.78 0.28 7.96
C VAL A 39 5.26 1.38 7.02
N ARG A 40 6.24 2.18 7.44
CA ARG A 40 6.78 3.27 6.63
C ARG A 40 8.12 2.85 6.03
N VAL A 41 8.21 2.95 4.70
CA VAL A 41 9.49 2.86 3.98
C VAL A 41 10.01 4.27 3.79
N ALA A 42 11.21 4.57 4.27
CA ALA A 42 11.84 5.88 4.15
C ALA A 42 13.15 5.75 3.37
N ASP A 43 13.05 5.84 2.04
CA ASP A 43 14.18 5.83 1.09
C ASP A 43 14.27 7.23 0.44
N GLU A 44 14.71 7.35 -0.82
CA GLU A 44 14.61 8.61 -1.59
C GLU A 44 13.17 9.19 -1.62
N VAL A 45 12.15 8.34 -1.45
CA VAL A 45 10.76 8.72 -1.22
C VAL A 45 10.19 7.99 -0.01
N ILE A 46 9.26 8.65 0.68
CA ILE A 46 8.53 8.03 1.80
C ILE A 46 7.28 7.34 1.25
N VAL A 47 7.16 6.05 1.53
CA VAL A 47 6.00 5.23 1.16
C VAL A 47 5.40 4.59 2.41
N ASP A 48 4.17 4.96 2.74
CA ASP A 48 3.39 4.28 3.78
C ASP A 48 2.72 3.04 3.22
N LEU A 49 3.01 1.87 3.79
CA LEU A 49 2.34 0.61 3.52
C LEU A 49 1.30 0.37 4.61
N MET A 50 0.04 0.60 4.27
CA MET A 50 -1.09 0.55 5.19
C MET A 50 -1.87 -0.74 4.94
N THR A 51 -2.21 -1.48 5.98
CA THR A 51 -3.15 -2.63 5.88
C THR A 51 -4.56 -2.27 6.36
N VAL A 52 -4.68 -1.13 7.03
CA VAL A 52 -5.93 -0.53 7.48
C VAL A 52 -5.86 0.99 7.28
N ALA A 53 -6.92 1.59 6.79
CA ALA A 53 -7.08 3.03 6.69
C ALA A 53 -7.28 3.67 8.08
N ALA A 54 -7.11 4.99 8.20
CA ALA A 54 -7.19 5.69 9.49
C ALA A 54 -8.56 5.53 10.18
N ASN A 55 -9.62 5.39 9.38
CA ASN A 55 -11.00 5.17 9.85
C ASN A 55 -11.33 3.68 10.13
N GLY A 56 -10.36 2.77 10.04
CA GLY A 56 -10.55 1.34 10.27
C GLY A 56 -10.94 0.50 9.04
N GLU A 57 -11.17 1.13 7.89
CA GLU A 57 -11.46 0.44 6.64
C GLU A 57 -10.27 -0.39 6.14
N THR A 58 -10.54 -1.48 5.43
CA THR A 58 -9.53 -2.41 4.91
C THR A 58 -9.47 -2.36 3.39
N TYR A 59 -8.45 -2.99 2.81
CA TYR A 59 -8.42 -3.16 1.35
C TYR A 59 -9.68 -3.85 0.82
N ASP A 60 -10.14 -4.92 1.46
CA ASP A 60 -11.30 -5.69 0.99
C ASP A 60 -12.60 -4.89 1.06
N SER A 61 -12.81 -4.10 2.12
CA SER A 61 -14.00 -3.26 2.25
C SER A 61 -14.00 -2.08 1.28
N LEU A 62 -12.83 -1.55 0.93
CA LEU A 62 -12.68 -0.47 -0.04
C LEU A 62 -12.53 -0.94 -1.49
N ARG A 63 -12.39 -2.25 -1.73
CA ARG A 63 -12.23 -2.82 -3.08
C ARG A 63 -13.29 -2.36 -4.09
N PRO A 64 -14.59 -2.22 -3.75
CA PRO A 64 -15.59 -1.71 -4.69
C PRO A 64 -15.35 -0.27 -5.15
N HIS A 65 -14.53 0.49 -4.41
CA HIS A 65 -14.22 1.89 -4.62
C HIS A 65 -12.87 2.12 -5.31
N ILE A 66 -12.18 1.05 -5.70
CA ILE A 66 -10.91 1.14 -6.41
C ILE A 66 -11.16 1.39 -7.89
N LEU A 67 -10.64 2.52 -8.38
CA LEU A 67 -10.63 2.93 -9.77
C LEU A 67 -9.28 2.57 -10.40
N LYS A 68 -9.32 1.91 -11.55
CA LYS A 68 -8.15 1.76 -12.43
C LYS A 68 -8.02 3.00 -13.30
N GLN A 69 -6.85 3.61 -13.29
CA GLN A 69 -6.46 4.71 -14.16
C GLN A 69 -5.29 4.28 -15.06
N GLU A 70 -5.13 4.96 -16.19
CA GLU A 70 -4.01 4.74 -17.10
C GLU A 70 -3.42 6.08 -17.49
N LYS A 71 -2.10 6.22 -17.37
CA LYS A 71 -1.36 7.41 -17.79
C LYS A 71 0.04 7.02 -18.23
N ASP A 72 0.49 7.58 -19.34
CA ASP A 72 1.83 7.35 -19.91
C ASP A 72 2.16 5.85 -20.12
N GLY A 73 1.14 5.02 -20.41
CA GLY A 73 1.26 3.57 -20.58
C GLY A 73 1.29 2.76 -19.29
N PHE A 74 1.17 3.41 -18.12
CA PHE A 74 1.13 2.75 -16.82
C PHE A 74 -0.28 2.73 -16.26
N ALA A 75 -0.73 1.55 -15.85
CA ALA A 75 -1.96 1.39 -15.10
C ALA A 75 -1.68 1.57 -13.60
N TYR A 76 -2.49 2.37 -12.92
CA TYR A 76 -2.43 2.55 -11.47
C TYR A 76 -3.82 2.53 -10.85
N TYR A 77 -3.88 2.22 -9.56
CA TYR A 77 -5.12 2.02 -8.83
C TYR A 77 -5.24 3.08 -7.73
N ILE A 78 -6.38 3.77 -7.70
CA ILE A 78 -6.70 4.80 -6.71
C ILE A 78 -8.08 4.56 -6.13
N LEU A 79 -8.34 5.07 -4.94
CA LEU A 79 -9.70 5.14 -4.42
C LEU A 79 -10.48 6.26 -5.13
N ASP A 80 -11.78 6.07 -5.33
CA ASP A 80 -12.68 7.16 -5.70
C ASP A 80 -12.65 8.29 -4.65
N ILE A 81 -13.00 9.50 -5.08
CA ILE A 81 -12.84 10.70 -4.25
C ILE A 81 -13.73 10.67 -3.01
N ASP A 82 -14.93 10.11 -3.11
CA ASP A 82 -15.90 10.04 -2.02
C ASP A 82 -15.42 9.10 -0.92
N SER A 83 -14.80 7.99 -1.30
CA SER A 83 -14.25 7.00 -0.36
C SER A 83 -12.93 7.47 0.22
N LEU A 84 -12.11 8.18 -0.56
CA LEU A 84 -10.89 8.80 -0.05
C LEU A 84 -11.21 9.79 1.10
N ILE A 85 -12.30 10.56 1.00
CA ILE A 85 -12.74 11.44 2.09
C ILE A 85 -13.10 10.65 3.35
N LYS A 86 -13.73 9.48 3.21
CA LYS A 86 -14.09 8.63 4.36
C LYS A 86 -12.87 8.07 5.09
N THR A 87 -11.74 7.90 4.40
CA THR A 87 -10.50 7.33 4.97
C THR A 87 -9.65 8.30 5.79
N LYS A 88 -10.07 9.56 5.92
CA LYS A 88 -9.47 10.55 6.83
C LYS A 88 -10.02 10.42 8.25
#